data_AF-A0A660R2F6-F1
#
_entry.id   AF-A0A660R2F6-F1
#
_cell.length_a   1.000
_cell.length_b   1.000
_cell.length_c   1.000
_cell.angle_alpha   90.00
_cell.angle_beta   90.00
_cell.angle_gamma   90.00
#
_symmetry.space_group_name_H-M   'P 1'
#
loop_
_entity.id
_entity.type
_entity.pdbx_description
1 polymer ?
#
loop_
_entity_poly.entity_id
_entity_poly.type
_entity_poly.pdbx_seq_one_letter_code
_entity_poly.pdbx_strand_id
1 'polypeptide(L)'
;MTVQKLCSNSDSFVFVLSAVKWLAVLGMIGGWVVPSCWGAPNPVDATPEVVTNLAELNQQVSMDQNHVIAIRLEGTVWWSSKTEGRVILKDDTEVLQLEQDLPCQMPDLGDHLILEGDCTARKTRDVIKLSGVPVVENDGVHDAAID
;
A
#
# COMPACT_ATOMS: atom_id res chain seq x y z
N MET A 1 -5.72 -2.89 24.06
CA MET A 1 -4.95 -3.13 22.81
C MET A 1 -5.98 -3.24 21.70
N THR A 2 -5.98 -2.25 20.81
CA THR A 2 -7.00 -2.06 19.78
C THR A 2 -6.32 -2.30 18.44
N VAL A 3 -6.58 -3.46 17.83
CA VAL A 3 -6.08 -3.76 16.48
C VAL A 3 -7.11 -3.25 15.48
N GLN A 4 -6.69 -2.38 14.58
CA GLN A 4 -7.50 -1.87 13.48
C GLN A 4 -6.88 -2.31 12.16
N LYS A 5 -7.59 -3.19 11.47
CA LYS A 5 -7.28 -3.47 10.08
C LYS A 5 -7.74 -2.27 9.25
N LEU A 6 -6.93 -1.83 8.29
CA LEU A 6 -7.38 -0.87 7.30
C LEU A 6 -8.52 -1.57 6.55
N CYS A 7 -9.77 -1.16 6.80
CA CYS A 7 -10.94 -1.72 6.13
C CYS A 7 -10.91 -1.31 4.67
N SER A 8 -10.21 -2.09 3.85
CA SER A 8 -10.39 -2.11 2.40
C SER A 8 -11.84 -2.47 2.13
N ASN A 9 -12.55 -1.58 1.45
CA ASN A 9 -13.90 -1.85 0.96
C ASN A 9 -13.81 -2.83 -0.22
N SER A 10 -13.53 -4.10 0.08
CA SER A 10 -13.57 -5.19 -0.89
C SER A 10 -13.84 -6.49 -0.15
N ASP A 11 -15.10 -6.73 0.19
CA ASP A 11 -15.58 -8.10 0.26
C ASP A 11 -15.35 -8.73 -1.12
N SER A 12 -14.51 -9.77 -1.14
CA SER A 12 -14.04 -10.50 -2.33
C SER A 12 -12.97 -9.74 -3.11
N PHE A 13 -11.80 -10.35 -3.32
CA PHE A 13 -11.31 -10.74 -4.65
C PHE A 13 -9.85 -11.22 -4.53
N VAL A 14 -9.68 -12.49 -4.85
CA VAL A 14 -8.41 -13.18 -5.03
C VAL A 14 -7.61 -12.44 -6.10
N PHE A 15 -6.38 -12.02 -5.78
CA PHE A 15 -5.44 -11.52 -6.79
C PHE A 15 -5.15 -12.62 -7.82
N VAL A 16 -5.75 -12.52 -9.00
CA VAL A 16 -5.37 -13.32 -10.18
C VAL A 16 -4.15 -12.63 -10.80
N LEU A 17 -2.95 -13.19 -10.57
CA LEU A 17 -1.76 -12.79 -11.32
C LEU A 17 -1.97 -13.10 -12.81
N SER A 18 -2.14 -12.06 -13.63
CA SER A 18 -2.10 -12.18 -15.09
C SER A 18 -0.67 -12.45 -15.56
N ALA A 19 -0.36 -13.73 -15.77
CA ALA A 19 0.84 -14.16 -16.46
C ALA A 19 0.68 -13.92 -17.97
N VAL A 20 1.18 -12.79 -18.47
CA VAL A 20 1.28 -12.54 -19.92
C VAL A 20 2.46 -13.33 -20.46
N LYS A 21 2.15 -14.46 -21.10
CA LYS A 21 3.09 -15.45 -21.63
C LYS A 21 3.33 -15.17 -23.12
N TRP A 22 4.40 -14.46 -23.47
CA TRP A 22 4.82 -14.32 -24.87
C TRP A 22 5.77 -15.45 -25.26
N LEU A 23 5.38 -16.20 -26.29
CA LEU A 23 6.14 -17.27 -26.94
C LEU A 23 6.47 -16.80 -28.36
N ALA A 24 7.76 -16.70 -28.72
CA ALA A 24 8.19 -16.60 -30.12
C ALA A 24 9.59 -17.21 -30.34
N VAL A 25 9.51 -18.50 -30.68
CA VAL A 25 10.34 -19.40 -31.49
C VAL A 25 11.54 -18.83 -32.29
N LEU A 26 12.70 -19.48 -32.06
CA LEU A 26 13.82 -19.91 -32.93
C LEU A 26 14.22 -19.12 -34.19
N GLY A 27 15.48 -18.66 -34.19
CA GLY A 27 16.33 -18.54 -35.37
C GLY A 27 17.75 -19.03 -35.06
N MET A 28 18.11 -20.21 -35.58
CA MET A 28 19.48 -20.76 -35.59
C MET A 28 20.37 -19.93 -36.52
N ILE A 29 21.56 -19.52 -36.08
CA ILE A 29 22.82 -19.60 -36.85
C ILE A 29 24.04 -19.22 -35.99
N GLY A 30 25.00 -20.15 -35.89
CA GLY A 30 26.43 -19.84 -36.04
C GLY A 30 27.24 -19.29 -34.85
N GLY A 31 27.84 -20.20 -34.08
CA GLY A 31 29.25 -20.11 -33.66
C GLY A 31 29.64 -19.14 -32.52
N TRP A 32 30.64 -19.60 -31.75
CA TRP A 32 31.33 -18.96 -30.61
C TRP A 32 30.72 -19.25 -29.24
N VAL A 33 31.26 -20.30 -28.62
CA VAL A 33 31.17 -20.59 -27.19
C VAL A 33 32.05 -19.56 -26.47
N VAL A 34 31.43 -18.51 -25.95
CA VAL A 34 31.95 -17.73 -24.83
C VAL A 34 31.22 -18.19 -23.58
N PRO A 35 31.93 -18.58 -22.50
CA PRO A 35 31.28 -18.88 -21.23
C PRO A 35 30.88 -17.56 -20.58
N SER A 36 29.76 -17.00 -21.03
CA SER A 36 29.09 -15.89 -20.37
C SER A 36 28.38 -16.46 -19.15
N CYS A 37 29.07 -16.57 -18.02
CA CYS A 37 28.42 -16.63 -16.72
C CYS A 37 27.76 -15.26 -16.44
N TRP A 38 26.73 -14.94 -17.20
CA TRP A 38 25.73 -13.96 -16.83
C TRP A 38 24.54 -14.73 -16.31
N GLY A 39 24.65 -15.15 -15.05
CA GLY A 39 23.45 -15.28 -14.23
C GLY A 39 22.88 -13.87 -14.13
N ALA A 40 21.88 -13.55 -14.94
CA ALA A 40 20.99 -12.46 -14.61
C ALA A 40 20.47 -12.77 -13.20
N PRO A 41 20.65 -11.89 -12.20
CA PRO A 41 19.91 -12.06 -10.97
C PRO A 41 18.44 -12.12 -11.36
N ASN A 42 17.77 -13.22 -11.03
CA ASN A 42 16.31 -13.29 -11.13
C ASN A 42 15.76 -12.00 -10.51
N PRO A 43 14.74 -11.35 -11.11
CA PRO A 43 14.04 -10.30 -10.41
C PRO A 43 13.64 -10.90 -9.07
N VAL A 44 14.27 -10.42 -8.00
CA VAL A 44 13.90 -10.77 -6.65
C VAL A 44 12.43 -10.44 -6.60
N ASP A 45 11.62 -11.46 -6.37
CA ASP A 45 10.19 -11.34 -6.15
C ASP A 45 10.07 -10.31 -5.01
N ALA A 46 9.85 -9.06 -5.38
CA ALA A 46 9.92 -7.96 -4.45
C ALA A 46 8.63 -8.04 -3.64
N THR A 47 8.67 -8.81 -2.56
CA THR A 47 7.66 -8.70 -1.52
C THR A 47 7.51 -7.22 -1.21
N PRO A 48 6.30 -6.65 -1.33
CA PRO A 48 6.11 -5.24 -1.06
C PRO A 48 6.67 -4.95 0.34
N GLU A 49 7.56 -3.95 0.40
CA GLU A 49 8.21 -3.56 1.64
C GLU A 49 7.12 -3.08 2.61
N VAL A 50 6.90 -3.86 3.67
CA VAL A 50 5.90 -3.53 4.68
C VAL A 50 6.49 -2.48 5.60
N VAL A 51 5.87 -1.31 5.65
CA VAL A 51 6.26 -0.21 6.54
C VAL A 51 5.85 -0.55 7.97
N THR A 52 6.80 -0.56 8.90
CA THR A 52 6.56 -1.05 10.27
C THR A 52 6.59 0.02 11.35
N ASN A 53 7.20 1.16 11.06
CA ASN A 53 7.29 2.28 11.99
C ASN A 53 6.93 3.61 11.32
N LEU A 54 6.68 4.62 12.17
CA LEU A 54 6.26 5.93 11.71
C LEU A 54 7.36 6.63 10.92
N ALA A 55 8.64 6.54 11.33
CA ALA A 55 9.77 7.16 10.63
C ALA A 55 9.88 6.71 9.17
N GLU A 56 9.74 5.41 8.91
CA GLU A 56 9.69 4.83 7.55
C GLU A 56 8.48 5.38 6.77
N LEU A 57 7.31 5.42 7.39
CA LEU A 57 6.10 5.97 6.77
C LEU A 57 6.33 7.42 6.32
N ASN A 58 6.81 8.27 7.22
CA ASN A 58 7.07 9.68 6.97
C ASN A 58 8.12 9.88 5.88
N GLN A 59 9.15 9.04 5.84
CA GLN A 59 10.15 9.04 4.77
C GLN A 59 9.53 8.68 3.41
N GLN A 60 8.70 7.64 3.35
CA GLN A 60 8.06 7.22 2.10
C GLN A 60 7.10 8.27 1.54
N VAL A 61 6.28 8.91 2.38
CA VAL A 61 5.30 9.91 1.91
C VAL A 61 5.90 11.30 1.69
N SER A 62 7.19 11.51 1.96
CA SER A 62 7.87 12.80 1.77
C SER A 62 8.07 13.17 0.30
N MET A 63 7.80 12.26 -0.65
CA MET A 63 7.94 12.51 -2.09
C MET A 63 6.71 13.18 -2.74
N ASP A 64 5.74 13.67 -1.95
CA ASP A 64 4.51 14.37 -2.38
C ASP A 64 3.64 13.62 -3.42
N GLN A 65 3.88 12.31 -3.58
CA GLN A 65 3.12 11.42 -4.46
C GLN A 65 2.22 10.49 -3.65
N ASN A 66 1.15 10.00 -4.27
CA ASN A 66 0.33 8.96 -3.67
C ASN A 66 1.06 7.63 -3.82
N HIS A 67 1.28 6.93 -2.71
CA HIS A 67 1.90 5.62 -2.71
C HIS A 67 0.93 4.58 -2.17
N VAL A 68 0.78 3.47 -2.89
CA VAL A 68 0.16 2.26 -2.35
C VAL A 68 1.23 1.53 -1.57
N ILE A 69 1.04 1.41 -0.27
CA ILE A 69 2.00 0.79 0.65
C ILE A 69 1.29 -0.22 1.55
N ALA A 70 1.98 -1.32 1.83
CA ALA A 70 1.59 -2.24 2.88
C ALA A 70 2.12 -1.69 4.21
N ILE A 71 1.27 -1.57 5.22
CA ILE A 71 1.67 -1.07 6.54
C ILE A 71 1.36 -2.09 7.64
N ARG A 72 2.19 -2.07 8.69
CA ARG A 72 1.92 -2.67 9.98
C ARG A 72 2.49 -1.75 11.07
N LEU A 73 1.77 -0.68 11.38
CA LEU A 73 2.19 0.32 12.34
C LEU A 73 1.64 -0.01 13.72
N GLU A 74 2.45 0.24 14.75
CA GLU A 74 2.11 0.00 16.14
C GLU A 74 2.47 1.23 16.95
N GLY A 75 1.53 1.74 17.76
CA GLY A 75 1.80 2.92 18.57
C GLY A 75 0.73 3.24 19.60
N THR A 76 1.06 4.18 20.47
CA THR A 76 0.14 4.72 21.48
C THR A 76 -0.58 5.96 20.94
N VAL A 77 -1.90 5.98 21.07
CA VAL A 77 -2.73 7.13 20.70
C VAL A 77 -2.53 8.24 21.72
N TRP A 78 -2.01 9.37 21.24
CA TRP A 78 -1.77 10.58 22.04
C TRP A 78 -2.88 11.61 21.92
N TRP A 79 -3.69 11.48 20.89
CA TRP A 79 -4.90 12.28 20.71
C TRP A 79 -5.73 11.67 19.59
N SER A 80 -7.06 11.81 19.64
CA SER A 80 -7.95 11.46 18.55
C SER A 80 -9.14 12.41 18.48
N SER A 81 -9.66 12.63 17.27
CA SER A 81 -10.87 13.40 17.03
C SER A 81 -11.75 12.68 16.02
N LYS A 82 -12.91 12.23 16.50
CA LYS A 82 -13.97 11.65 15.67
C LYS A 82 -14.49 12.63 14.63
N THR A 83 -14.59 13.92 14.98
CA THR A 83 -15.11 14.96 14.10
C THR A 83 -14.17 15.24 12.92
N GLU A 84 -12.85 15.15 13.15
CA GLU A 84 -11.85 15.41 12.12
C GLU A 84 -11.35 14.16 11.40
N GLY A 85 -11.67 12.95 11.90
CA GLY A 85 -11.11 11.72 11.37
C GLY A 85 -9.59 11.61 11.60
N ARG A 86 -9.09 12.18 12.70
CA ARG A 86 -7.65 12.32 12.94
C ARG A 86 -7.19 11.68 14.23
N VAL A 87 -5.98 11.16 14.20
CA VAL A 87 -5.29 10.57 15.34
C VAL A 87 -3.84 11.04 15.36
N ILE A 88 -3.32 11.39 16.54
CA ILE A 88 -1.88 11.54 16.76
C ILE A 88 -1.39 10.23 17.34
N LEU A 89 -0.53 9.56 16.60
CA LEU A 89 0.07 8.28 16.97
C LEU A 89 1.53 8.50 17.33
N LYS A 90 1.95 7.94 18.45
CA LYS A 90 3.35 7.89 18.86
C LYS A 90 3.84 6.45 18.88
N ASP A 91 4.97 6.20 18.26
CA ASP A 91 5.74 4.98 18.48
C ASP A 91 7.08 5.30 19.17
N ASP A 92 8.06 4.40 19.07
CA ASP A 92 9.40 4.62 19.61
C ASP A 92 10.29 5.47 18.70
N THR A 93 9.87 5.70 17.46
CA THR A 93 10.62 6.43 16.43
C THR A 93 10.20 7.89 16.37
N GLU A 94 8.91 8.18 16.28
CA GLU A 94 8.38 9.53 16.17
C GLU A 94 6.91 9.68 16.58
N VAL A 95 6.38 10.89 16.41
CA VAL A 95 4.99 11.25 16.66
C VAL A 95 4.42 11.84 15.37
N LEU A 96 3.40 11.19 14.80
CA LEU A 96 2.77 11.64 13.57
C LEU A 96 1.27 11.87 13.74
N GLN A 97 0.79 12.88 13.04
CA GLN A 97 -0.64 13.11 12.86
C GLN A 97 -1.11 12.37 11.61
N LEU A 98 -2.00 11.41 11.82
CA LEU A 98 -2.62 10.62 10.77
C LEU A 98 -4.08 11.06 10.61
N GLU A 99 -4.49 11.33 9.37
CA GLU A 99 -5.89 11.43 8.99
C GLU A 99 -6.31 10.09 8.40
N GLN A 100 -7.32 9.48 9.00
CA GLN A 100 -7.82 8.17 8.59
C GLN A 100 -9.15 8.37 7.88
N ASP A 101 -9.14 8.15 6.57
CA ASP A 101 -10.35 8.12 5.75
C ASP A 101 -10.83 6.67 5.63
N LEU A 102 -11.12 6.06 6.79
CA LEU A 102 -11.55 4.67 6.89
C LEU A 102 -12.80 4.59 7.79
N PRO A 103 -13.75 3.68 7.47
CA PRO A 103 -15.04 3.59 8.16
C PRO A 103 -14.97 3.06 9.60
N CYS A 104 -13.79 3.02 10.22
CA CYS A 104 -13.57 2.38 11.51
C CYS A 104 -13.79 3.33 12.70
N GLN A 105 -14.08 2.74 13.86
CA GLN A 105 -14.27 3.48 15.10
C GLN A 105 -12.96 4.14 15.56
N MET A 106 -13.01 5.45 15.82
CA MET A 106 -11.87 6.22 16.32
C MET A 106 -11.41 5.68 17.70
N PRO A 107 -10.11 5.38 17.90
CA PRO A 107 -9.58 4.90 19.16
C PRO A 107 -9.55 6.00 20.23
N ASP A 108 -9.55 5.61 21.51
CA ASP A 108 -9.52 6.56 22.62
C ASP A 108 -8.08 6.96 22.99
N LEU A 109 -7.93 8.06 23.74
CA LEU A 109 -6.63 8.52 24.22
C LEU A 109 -5.96 7.46 25.10
N GLY A 110 -4.68 7.18 24.83
CA GLY A 110 -3.90 6.17 25.56
C GLY A 110 -4.10 4.75 25.04
N ASP A 111 -4.99 4.53 24.07
CA ASP A 111 -5.11 3.23 23.43
C ASP A 111 -3.84 2.86 22.69
N HIS A 112 -3.55 1.57 22.72
CA HIS A 112 -2.50 0.98 21.92
C HIS A 112 -3.09 0.52 20.58
N LEU A 113 -2.76 1.22 19.50
CA LEU A 113 -3.30 1.05 18.17
C LEU A 113 -2.34 0.26 17.28
N ILE A 114 -2.85 -0.76 16.60
CA ILE A 114 -2.15 -1.43 15.52
C ILE A 114 -2.91 -1.17 14.22
N LEU A 115 -2.23 -0.64 13.20
CA LEU A 115 -2.77 -0.40 11.86
C LEU A 115 -2.11 -1.37 10.88
N GLU A 116 -2.91 -2.22 10.25
CA GLU A 116 -2.41 -3.23 9.32
C GLU A 116 -3.19 -3.26 8.01
N GLY A 117 -2.49 -3.37 6.88
CA GLY A 117 -3.07 -3.59 5.55
C GLY A 117 -2.46 -2.70 4.47
N ASP A 118 -3.00 -2.84 3.26
CA ASP A 118 -2.65 -2.00 2.13
C ASP A 118 -3.43 -0.69 2.18
N CYS A 119 -2.75 0.44 2.01
CA CYS A 119 -3.37 1.75 1.96
C CYS A 119 -2.70 2.67 0.95
N THR A 120 -3.45 3.67 0.50
CA THR A 120 -2.87 4.82 -0.18
C THR A 120 -2.46 5.84 0.88
N ALA A 121 -1.16 6.10 0.97
CA ALA A 121 -0.58 7.08 1.87
C ALA A 121 -0.17 8.34 1.11
N ARG A 122 -0.50 9.50 1.67
CA ARG A 122 -0.14 10.80 1.10
C ARG A 122 0.10 11.83 2.19
N LYS A 123 1.21 12.56 2.13
CA LYS A 123 1.45 13.71 3.00
C LYS A 123 0.68 14.94 2.51
N THR A 124 -0.04 15.59 3.42
CA THR A 124 -0.72 16.86 3.18
C THR A 124 -0.30 17.84 4.27
N ARG A 125 0.71 18.68 3.97
CA ARG A 125 1.37 19.54 4.96
C ARG A 125 1.94 18.71 6.11
N ASP A 126 1.37 18.86 7.30
CA ASP A 126 1.81 18.18 8.54
C ASP A 126 1.00 16.92 8.86
N VAL A 127 0.05 16.55 8.00
CA VAL A 127 -0.85 15.40 8.23
C VAL A 127 -0.64 14.35 7.14
N ILE A 128 -0.45 13.10 7.55
CA ILE A 128 -0.40 11.97 6.62
C ILE A 128 -1.80 11.40 6.50
N LYS A 129 -2.34 11.40 5.28
CA LYS A 129 -3.62 10.79 4.97
C LYS A 129 -3.40 9.32 4.65
N LEU A 130 -4.10 8.45 5.35
CA LEU A 130 -4.20 7.02 5.06
C LEU A 130 -5.63 6.76 4.58
N SER A 131 -5.75 6.26 3.36
CA SER A 131 -7.03 5.93 2.73
C SER A 131 -6.97 4.50 2.19
N GLY A 132 -8.12 3.86 2.06
CA GLY A 132 -8.20 2.57 1.35
C GLY A 132 -7.61 2.68 -0.06
N VAL A 133 -7.16 1.56 -0.63
CA VAL A 133 -6.71 1.55 -2.03
C VAL A 133 -7.92 1.85 -2.93
N PRO A 134 -7.93 2.95 -3.69
CA PRO A 134 -9.05 3.27 -4.57
C PRO A 134 -9.10 2.22 -5.68
N VAL A 135 -10.09 1.33 -5.61
CA VAL A 135 -10.41 0.42 -6.71
C VAL A 135 -11.18 1.23 -7.75
N VAL A 136 -10.54 1.50 -8.88
CA VAL A 136 -11.24 2.03 -10.04
C VAL A 136 -11.94 0.84 -10.69
N GLU A 137 -13.25 0.71 -10.49
CA GLU A 137 -14.07 -0.11 -11.38
C GLU A 137 -14.02 0.54 -12.76
N ASN A 138 -13.31 -0.13 -13.67
CA ASN A 138 -13.31 0.19 -15.09
C ASN A 138 -14.06 -0.92 -15.81
N ASP A 139 -15.31 -1.14 -15.42
CA ASP A 139 -16.29 -1.92 -16.13
C ASP A 139 -16.75 -1.10 -17.34
N GLY A 140 -15.93 -1.13 -18.40
CA GLY A 140 -16.18 -0.51 -19.69
C GLY A 140 -17.39 -1.10 -20.44
N VAL A 141 -18.59 -1.01 -19.86
CA VAL A 141 -19.86 -1.28 -20.52
C VAL A 141 -20.39 0.03 -21.08
N HIS A 142 -19.96 0.35 -22.30
CA HIS A 142 -20.83 1.11 -23.19
C HIS A 142 -21.81 0.11 -23.79
N ASP A 143 -23.07 0.15 -23.35
CA ASP A 143 -24.16 -0.45 -24.11
C ASP A 143 -24.17 0.20 -25.49
N ALA A 144 -23.59 -0.49 -26.48
CA ALA A 144 -23.87 -0.25 -27.88
C ALA A 144 -25.25 -0.87 -28.18
N ALA A 145 -26.29 -0.21 -27.67
CA ALA A 145 -27.64 -0.33 -28.18
C ALA A 145 -27.94 0.90 -29.03
N ILE A 146 -28.82 0.72 -30.02
CA ILE A 146 -29.25 1.64 -31.08
C ILE A 146 -28.32 1.56 -32.30
N ASP A 147 -28.67 0.96 -33.45
CA ASP A 147 -29.94 0.53 -34.08
C ASP A 147 -29.62 -0.60 -35.08
#